data_AF-A0A8H7ZIB6-F1
#
_entry.id   AF-A0A8H7ZIB6-F1
#
_cell.length_a   1.000
_cell.length_b   1.000
_cell.length_c   1.000
_cell.angle_alpha   90.00
_cell.angle_beta   90.00
_cell.angle_gamma   90.00
#
_symmetry.space_group_name_H-M   'P 1'
#
loop_
_entity.id
_entity.type
_entity.pdbx_description
1 polymer ?
#
loop_
_entity_poly.entity_id
_entity_poly.type
_entity_poly.pdbx_seq_one_letter_code
_entity_poly.pdbx_strand_id
1 'polypeptide(L)'
;MKIEEIPDRSETVDLAKILRNLKSIPQPPEKYYDDLVRLEVSTYWNLDVVRAISLHANPNLTWCSEANASLVESIILKKDVEQYLHIFIQDDFCSGLKKIEKMAQWGKSRQSALRPRLSFQDQQFDAIPLAQAWFLINVTKNEDKEVCKLILLLIIDSLQFDVGAKVQACKLLAELKIHNTPSIRNLIGPLRENLAKCLNHLPSITSETDSLLLLSVAYPCIYRLDSDYGTDLNYIETIAIVLSSITHVIKYPKLTHFLLDQLKICINRIGKSVLISISKILYTLNQIITNVGILESSAATIKHALDVENDILQLESPLIYTFVYDLSGAYYILQKRVETYDIDSLADPIQRNIASLRKLSILCDKLSHFEDIQDSINKIN
;
A
#
# COMPACT_ATOMS: atom_id res chain seq x y z
N MET A 1 -2.95 -73.93 7.44
CA MET A 1 -2.15 -72.70 7.28
C MET A 1 -2.98 -71.75 6.42
N LYS A 2 -3.71 -70.82 7.05
CA LYS A 2 -4.52 -69.82 6.34
C LYS A 2 -3.57 -68.70 5.95
N ILE A 3 -3.47 -68.43 4.66
CA ILE A 3 -2.77 -67.26 4.14
C ILE A 3 -3.68 -66.09 4.47
N GLU A 4 -3.27 -65.24 5.42
CA GLU A 4 -3.90 -63.95 5.64
C GLU A 4 -3.59 -63.09 4.41
N GLU A 5 -4.64 -62.78 3.64
CA GLU A 5 -4.59 -61.72 2.64
C GLU A 5 -4.27 -60.41 3.37
N ILE A 6 -3.07 -59.89 3.15
CA ILE A 6 -2.69 -58.54 3.52
C ILE A 6 -3.62 -57.62 2.72
N PRO A 7 -4.48 -56.80 3.36
CA PRO A 7 -5.32 -55.88 2.63
C PRO A 7 -4.42 -54.86 1.93
N ASP A 8 -4.44 -54.89 0.60
CA ASP A 8 -3.76 -53.95 -0.26
C ASP A 8 -4.35 -52.56 -0.01
N ARG A 9 -3.68 -51.78 0.86
CA ARG A 9 -3.97 -50.34 1.06
C ARG A 9 -3.36 -49.55 -0.10
N SER A 10 -3.74 -49.86 -1.33
CA SER A 10 -3.66 -48.87 -2.40
C SER A 10 -4.97 -48.08 -2.36
N GLU A 11 -5.04 -47.09 -1.47
CA GLU A 11 -5.99 -45.98 -1.68
C GLU A 11 -5.56 -45.31 -2.98
N THR A 12 -6.13 -45.74 -4.10
CA THR A 12 -5.98 -45.09 -5.39
C THR A 12 -6.52 -43.68 -5.21
N VAL A 13 -5.61 -42.71 -5.06
CA VAL A 13 -5.91 -41.29 -5.00
C VAL A 13 -6.80 -40.96 -6.20
N ASP A 14 -8.09 -40.67 -5.97
CA ASP A 14 -9.02 -40.26 -7.03
C ASP A 14 -8.66 -38.83 -7.44
N LEU A 15 -7.65 -38.75 -8.30
CA LEU A 15 -7.10 -37.50 -8.80
C LEU A 15 -8.17 -36.68 -9.53
N ALA A 16 -9.11 -37.31 -10.21
CA ALA A 16 -10.19 -36.62 -10.90
C ALA A 16 -11.15 -35.93 -9.91
N LYS A 17 -11.36 -36.51 -8.72
CA LYS A 17 -12.10 -35.86 -7.64
C LYS A 17 -11.31 -34.72 -7.01
N ILE A 18 -10.04 -34.93 -6.72
CA ILE A 18 -9.13 -33.88 -6.18
C ILE A 18 -9.10 -32.66 -7.10
N LEU A 19 -8.87 -32.88 -8.40
CA LEU A 19 -8.81 -31.78 -9.38
C LEU A 19 -10.14 -31.06 -9.54
N ARG A 20 -11.28 -31.77 -9.45
CA ARG A 20 -12.61 -31.14 -9.47
C ARG A 20 -12.83 -30.26 -8.24
N ASN A 21 -12.44 -30.74 -7.06
CA ASN A 21 -12.52 -29.96 -5.84
C ASN A 21 -11.65 -28.71 -5.96
N LEU A 22 -10.36 -28.84 -6.29
CA LEU A 22 -9.44 -27.70 -6.39
C LEU A 22 -9.84 -26.67 -7.47
N LYS A 23 -10.52 -27.08 -8.54
CA LYS A 23 -11.03 -26.17 -9.58
C LYS A 23 -12.35 -25.47 -9.19
N SER A 24 -13.02 -25.90 -8.12
CA SER A 24 -14.31 -25.33 -7.67
C SER A 24 -14.07 -24.11 -6.76
N ILE A 25 -13.98 -22.93 -7.37
CA ILE A 25 -13.79 -21.64 -6.67
C ILE A 25 -15.06 -20.80 -6.79
N PRO A 26 -15.46 -20.04 -5.75
CA PRO A 26 -14.84 -19.94 -4.43
C PRO A 26 -15.36 -21.03 -3.47
N GLN A 27 -14.45 -21.71 -2.78
CA GLN A 27 -14.76 -22.61 -1.67
C GLN A 27 -13.86 -22.32 -0.47
N PRO A 28 -14.31 -22.56 0.77
CA PRO A 28 -13.49 -22.34 1.96
C PRO A 28 -12.20 -23.18 1.94
N PRO A 29 -11.08 -22.64 2.45
CA PRO A 29 -9.77 -23.28 2.42
C PRO A 29 -9.74 -24.65 3.11
N GLU A 30 -10.60 -24.88 4.11
CA GLU A 30 -10.68 -26.12 4.87
C GLU A 30 -11.18 -27.30 4.01
N LYS A 31 -11.96 -27.02 2.95
CA LYS A 31 -12.61 -28.07 2.16
C LYS A 31 -11.66 -28.85 1.25
N TYR A 32 -10.49 -28.27 0.94
CA TYR A 32 -9.53 -28.85 0.00
C TYR A 32 -8.12 -28.96 0.57
N TYR A 33 -7.95 -28.69 1.87
CA TYR A 33 -6.66 -28.86 2.56
C TYR A 33 -6.12 -30.29 2.40
N ASP A 34 -6.94 -31.30 2.70
CA ASP A 34 -6.56 -32.72 2.57
C ASP A 34 -6.22 -33.10 1.12
N ASP A 35 -6.88 -32.46 0.15
CA ASP A 35 -6.63 -32.67 -1.27
C ASP A 35 -5.24 -32.14 -1.67
N LEU A 36 -4.80 -31.00 -1.12
CA LEU A 36 -3.42 -30.49 -1.32
C LEU A 36 -2.38 -31.40 -0.63
N VAL A 37 -2.64 -31.87 0.58
CA VAL A 37 -1.73 -32.80 1.29
C VAL A 37 -1.56 -34.10 0.51
N ARG A 38 -2.64 -34.62 -0.07
CA ARG A 38 -2.58 -35.81 -0.95
C ARG A 38 -1.78 -35.57 -2.22
N LEU A 39 -1.89 -34.37 -2.83
CA LEU A 39 -1.09 -34.01 -4.01
C LEU A 39 0.40 -33.89 -3.69
N GLU A 40 0.76 -33.45 -2.49
CA GLU A 40 2.17 -33.34 -2.07
C GLU A 40 2.89 -34.70 -2.07
N VAL A 41 2.19 -35.76 -1.62
CA VAL A 41 2.73 -37.12 -1.54
C VAL A 41 2.54 -37.89 -2.86
N SER A 42 1.64 -37.45 -3.74
CA SER A 42 1.36 -38.08 -5.03
C SER A 42 2.59 -38.13 -5.94
N THR A 43 2.75 -39.24 -6.67
CA THR A 43 3.73 -39.38 -7.76
C THR A 43 3.20 -38.90 -9.11
N TYR A 44 1.88 -38.76 -9.23
CA TYR A 44 1.23 -38.34 -10.47
C TYR A 44 1.24 -36.82 -10.60
N TRP A 45 1.84 -36.33 -11.69
CA TRP A 45 2.05 -34.91 -11.95
C TRP A 45 1.78 -34.61 -13.43
N ASN A 46 0.92 -33.62 -13.71
CA ASN A 46 0.58 -33.20 -15.07
C ASN A 46 0.15 -31.72 -15.10
N LEU A 47 -0.10 -31.18 -16.29
CA LEU A 47 -0.53 -29.79 -16.48
C LEU A 47 -1.85 -29.46 -15.75
N ASP A 48 -2.78 -30.42 -15.63
CA ASP A 48 -4.04 -30.18 -14.90
C ASP A 48 -3.84 -30.00 -13.40
N VAL A 49 -2.87 -30.71 -12.82
CA VAL A 49 -2.45 -30.52 -11.42
C VAL A 49 -1.83 -29.13 -11.27
N VAL A 50 -0.93 -28.72 -12.17
CA VAL A 50 -0.33 -27.37 -12.17
C VAL A 50 -1.40 -26.29 -12.24
N ARG A 51 -2.40 -26.44 -13.12
CA ARG A 51 -3.54 -25.53 -13.21
C ARG A 51 -4.32 -25.47 -11.90
N ALA A 52 -4.62 -26.61 -11.29
CA ALA A 52 -5.40 -26.67 -10.07
C ALA A 52 -4.68 -26.01 -8.88
N ILE A 53 -3.40 -26.32 -8.66
CA ILE A 53 -2.63 -25.73 -7.54
C ILE A 53 -2.34 -24.25 -7.75
N SER A 54 -2.23 -23.78 -9.00
CA SER A 54 -1.96 -22.37 -9.30
C SER A 54 -3.02 -21.41 -8.74
N LEU A 55 -4.24 -21.90 -8.53
CA LEU A 55 -5.36 -21.13 -8.00
C LEU A 55 -5.30 -20.92 -6.48
N HIS A 56 -4.43 -21.66 -5.79
CA HIS A 56 -4.32 -21.71 -4.33
C HIS A 56 -2.96 -21.25 -3.83
N ALA A 57 -2.16 -20.61 -4.69
CA ALA A 57 -0.82 -20.13 -4.32
C ALA A 57 -0.84 -18.80 -3.55
N ASN A 58 -1.86 -17.95 -3.76
CA ASN A 58 -1.92 -16.62 -3.14
C ASN A 58 -2.67 -16.69 -1.80
N PRO A 59 -2.02 -16.44 -0.64
CA PRO A 59 -2.64 -16.51 0.68
C PRO A 59 -3.63 -15.37 0.95
N ASN A 60 -3.65 -14.33 0.10
CA ASN A 60 -4.47 -13.13 0.30
C ASN A 60 -5.88 -13.24 -0.31
N LEU A 61 -6.17 -14.33 -1.03
CA LEU A 61 -7.47 -14.55 -1.65
C LEU A 61 -8.46 -15.17 -0.68
N THR A 62 -9.74 -14.86 -0.84
CA THR A 62 -10.80 -15.24 0.11
C THR A 62 -11.03 -16.75 0.22
N TRP A 63 -10.66 -17.51 -0.80
CA TRP A 63 -10.74 -18.97 -0.82
C TRP A 63 -9.46 -19.65 -0.40
N CYS A 64 -8.37 -18.91 -0.14
CA CYS A 64 -7.06 -19.45 0.22
C CYS A 64 -6.71 -19.14 1.68
N SER A 65 -5.78 -19.91 2.24
CA SER A 65 -5.22 -19.71 3.57
C SER A 65 -3.69 -19.73 3.50
N GLU A 66 -3.02 -19.16 4.50
CA GLU A 66 -1.56 -19.22 4.61
C GLU A 66 -1.04 -20.66 4.62
N ALA A 67 -1.72 -21.55 5.35
CA ALA A 67 -1.38 -22.98 5.38
C ALA A 67 -1.50 -23.64 4.00
N ASN A 68 -2.54 -23.33 3.23
CA ASN A 68 -2.70 -23.87 1.88
C ASN A 68 -1.64 -23.32 0.92
N ALA A 69 -1.33 -22.03 1.00
CA ALA A 69 -0.30 -21.41 0.18
C ALA A 69 1.09 -22.03 0.47
N SER A 70 1.43 -22.27 1.73
CA SER A 70 2.67 -22.95 2.12
C SER A 70 2.73 -24.41 1.64
N LEU A 71 1.60 -25.12 1.63
CA LEU A 71 1.53 -26.45 1.03
C LEU A 71 1.80 -26.41 -0.48
N VAL A 72 1.20 -25.46 -1.20
CA VAL A 72 1.46 -25.27 -2.63
C VAL A 72 2.93 -24.95 -2.89
N GLU A 73 3.56 -24.11 -2.07
CA GLU A 73 4.99 -23.83 -2.15
C GLU A 73 5.85 -25.09 -1.93
N SER A 74 5.53 -25.90 -0.91
CA SER A 74 6.20 -27.18 -0.66
C SER A 74 6.08 -28.14 -1.86
N ILE A 75 4.89 -28.20 -2.47
CA ILE A 75 4.64 -28.99 -3.68
C ILE A 75 5.55 -28.50 -4.83
N ILE A 76 5.61 -27.19 -5.07
CA ILE A 76 6.46 -26.57 -6.10
C ILE A 76 7.95 -26.92 -5.88
N LEU A 77 8.43 -26.90 -4.64
CA LEU A 77 9.83 -27.21 -4.32
C LEU A 77 10.17 -28.69 -4.52
N LYS A 78 9.22 -29.59 -4.29
CA LYS A 78 9.43 -31.05 -4.37
C LYS A 78 9.23 -31.62 -5.77
N LYS A 79 8.58 -30.89 -6.68
CA LYS A 79 8.16 -31.39 -8.00
C LYS A 79 8.79 -30.57 -9.12
N ASP A 80 9.12 -31.24 -10.22
CA ASP A 80 9.56 -30.55 -11.43
C ASP A 80 8.36 -29.96 -12.18
N VAL A 81 8.18 -28.65 -12.01
CA VAL A 81 7.12 -27.85 -12.65
C VAL A 81 7.59 -27.24 -13.97
N GLU A 82 8.90 -27.15 -14.20
CA GLU A 82 9.49 -26.38 -15.31
C GLU A 82 8.99 -26.84 -16.67
N GLN A 83 8.85 -28.16 -16.84
CA GLN A 83 8.34 -28.79 -18.07
C GLN A 83 6.92 -28.32 -18.49
N TYR A 84 6.11 -27.81 -17.57
CA TYR A 84 4.74 -27.36 -17.84
C TYR A 84 4.61 -25.83 -17.92
N LEU A 85 5.62 -25.08 -17.47
CA LEU A 85 5.54 -23.63 -17.32
C LEU A 85 5.26 -22.91 -18.64
N HIS A 86 5.96 -23.28 -19.71
CA HIS A 86 5.80 -22.62 -20.99
C HIS A 86 4.36 -22.73 -21.51
N ILE A 87 3.77 -23.93 -21.44
CA ILE A 87 2.40 -24.19 -21.88
C ILE A 87 1.41 -23.43 -20.98
N PHE A 88 1.60 -23.49 -19.67
CA PHE A 88 0.75 -22.78 -18.71
C PHE A 88 0.78 -21.25 -18.91
N ILE A 89 1.96 -20.67 -19.15
CA ILE A 89 2.10 -19.22 -19.38
C ILE A 89 1.36 -18.82 -20.66
N GLN A 90 1.51 -19.58 -21.75
CA GLN A 90 0.90 -19.23 -23.04
C GLN A 90 -0.61 -19.46 -23.08
N ASP A 91 -1.07 -20.63 -22.62
CA ASP A 91 -2.46 -21.04 -22.79
C ASP A 91 -3.36 -20.47 -21.69
N ASP A 92 -2.89 -20.43 -20.44
CA ASP A 92 -3.71 -20.06 -19.28
C ASP A 92 -3.44 -18.60 -18.86
N PHE A 93 -2.19 -18.25 -18.56
CA PHE A 93 -1.88 -16.93 -17.99
C PHE A 93 -2.03 -15.79 -19.00
N CYS A 94 -1.43 -15.91 -20.20
CA CYS A 94 -1.54 -14.89 -21.25
C CYS A 94 -2.98 -14.72 -21.74
N SER A 95 -3.78 -15.79 -21.75
CA SER A 95 -5.19 -15.71 -22.16
C SER A 95 -6.04 -14.99 -21.10
N GLY A 96 -5.76 -15.22 -19.82
CA GLY A 96 -6.33 -14.46 -18.69
C GLY A 96 -5.97 -12.98 -18.76
N LEU A 97 -4.70 -12.67 -19.01
CA LEU A 97 -4.21 -11.29 -19.13
C LEU A 97 -4.93 -10.53 -20.26
N LYS A 98 -5.08 -11.13 -21.44
CA LYS A 98 -5.84 -10.53 -22.56
C LYS A 98 -7.30 -10.26 -22.24
N LYS A 99 -7.93 -11.06 -21.36
CA LYS A 99 -9.31 -10.82 -20.92
C LYS A 99 -9.38 -9.60 -20.02
N ILE A 100 -8.47 -9.51 -19.05
CA ILE A 100 -8.38 -8.37 -18.14
C ILE A 100 -8.06 -7.08 -18.89
N GLU A 101 -7.11 -7.10 -19.83
CA GLU A 101 -6.76 -5.96 -20.67
C GLU A 101 -7.98 -5.43 -21.45
N LYS A 102 -8.76 -6.34 -22.07
CA LYS A 102 -10.00 -5.97 -22.77
C LYS A 102 -11.02 -5.34 -21.83
N MET A 103 -11.20 -5.89 -20.62
CA MET A 103 -12.13 -5.33 -19.63
C MET A 103 -11.70 -3.92 -19.19
N ALA A 104 -10.41 -3.73 -18.92
CA ALA A 104 -9.84 -2.43 -18.56
C ALA A 104 -10.01 -1.38 -19.68
N GLN A 105 -9.80 -1.77 -20.94
CA GLN A 105 -10.00 -0.88 -22.10
C GLN A 105 -11.48 -0.53 -22.35
N TRP A 106 -12.41 -1.46 -22.13
CA TRP A 106 -13.85 -1.22 -22.26
C TRP A 106 -14.38 -0.22 -21.22
N GLY A 107 -13.76 -0.15 -20.04
CA GLY A 107 -14.06 0.88 -19.03
C GLY A 107 -13.71 2.30 -19.50
N LYS A 108 -12.73 2.47 -20.39
CA LYS A 108 -12.28 3.77 -20.91
C LYS A 108 -13.10 4.29 -22.10
N SER A 109 -13.61 3.42 -22.97
CA SER A 109 -14.28 3.81 -24.21
C SER A 109 -15.76 4.23 -24.08
N ARG A 110 -16.37 4.06 -22.89
CA ARG A 110 -17.77 4.45 -22.62
C ARG A 110 -17.96 5.61 -21.64
N GLN A 111 -16.92 6.41 -21.36
CA GLN A 111 -17.07 7.71 -20.69
C GLN A 111 -17.64 8.78 -21.64
N SER A 112 -18.74 8.45 -22.34
CA SER A 112 -19.56 9.41 -23.08
C SER A 112 -20.45 10.17 -22.09
N ALA A 113 -20.57 11.48 -22.30
CA ALA A 113 -20.97 12.52 -21.35
C ALA A 113 -22.40 12.47 -20.78
N LEU A 114 -23.16 11.38 -20.93
CA LEU A 114 -24.51 11.26 -20.37
C LEU A 114 -24.77 9.83 -19.84
N ARG A 115 -24.81 9.72 -18.50
CA ARG A 115 -25.18 8.57 -17.62
C ARG A 115 -24.02 7.71 -17.06
N PRO A 116 -23.38 8.14 -15.96
CA PRO A 116 -22.35 7.36 -15.25
C PRO A 116 -22.91 6.47 -14.11
N ARG A 117 -24.16 5.97 -14.15
CA ARG A 117 -24.78 5.36 -12.94
C ARG A 117 -25.50 4.01 -13.08
N LEU A 118 -25.47 3.32 -14.21
CA LEU A 118 -26.31 2.10 -14.37
C LEU A 118 -25.63 0.84 -14.94
N SER A 119 -24.31 0.80 -15.14
CA SER A 119 -23.67 -0.43 -15.68
C SER A 119 -22.27 -0.79 -15.16
N PHE A 120 -21.74 -0.09 -14.15
CA PHE A 120 -20.43 -0.44 -13.57
C PHE A 120 -20.49 -1.42 -12.39
N GLN A 121 -21.69 -1.86 -11.99
CA GLN A 121 -21.84 -2.65 -10.77
C GLN A 121 -21.55 -4.16 -10.91
N ASP A 122 -21.46 -4.72 -12.13
CA ASP A 122 -21.44 -6.19 -12.30
C ASP A 122 -20.25 -6.76 -13.09
N GLN A 123 -19.17 -6.01 -13.31
CA GLN A 123 -17.91 -6.65 -13.71
C GLN A 123 -17.20 -7.15 -12.45
N GLN A 124 -17.57 -8.36 -12.01
CA GLN A 124 -16.87 -9.07 -10.95
C GLN A 124 -15.40 -9.20 -11.36
N PHE A 125 -14.52 -8.58 -10.58
CA PHE A 125 -13.09 -8.73 -10.74
C PHE A 125 -12.72 -10.21 -10.64
N ASP A 126 -12.13 -10.75 -11.69
CA ASP A 126 -11.62 -12.11 -11.68
C ASP A 126 -10.23 -12.13 -11.03
N ALA A 127 -10.15 -12.66 -9.81
CA ALA A 127 -8.89 -12.76 -9.09
C ALA A 127 -8.06 -13.99 -9.47
N ILE A 128 -8.53 -14.86 -10.37
CA ILE A 128 -7.80 -16.04 -10.84
C ILE A 128 -6.43 -15.66 -11.44
N PRO A 129 -6.31 -14.67 -12.33
CA PRO A 129 -5.00 -14.31 -12.87
C PRO A 129 -4.02 -13.80 -11.81
N LEU A 130 -4.49 -13.16 -10.72
CA LEU A 130 -3.63 -12.79 -9.60
C LEU A 130 -3.14 -14.00 -8.81
N ALA A 131 -3.97 -15.04 -8.64
CA ALA A 131 -3.55 -16.30 -8.04
C ALA A 131 -2.44 -16.97 -8.88
N GLN A 132 -2.66 -17.03 -10.20
CA GLN A 132 -1.70 -17.60 -11.15
C GLN A 132 -0.39 -16.80 -11.20
N ALA A 133 -0.46 -15.48 -11.10
CA ALA A 133 0.74 -14.64 -11.01
C ALA A 133 1.57 -14.94 -9.75
N TRP A 134 0.91 -15.12 -8.60
CA TRP A 134 1.58 -15.51 -7.36
C TRP A 134 2.24 -16.88 -7.49
N PHE A 135 1.54 -17.84 -8.10
CA PHE A 135 2.11 -19.14 -8.42
C PHE A 135 3.38 -19.02 -9.28
N LEU A 136 3.33 -18.21 -10.35
CA LEU A 136 4.47 -18.00 -11.24
C LEU A 136 5.65 -17.35 -10.53
N ILE A 137 5.43 -16.41 -9.60
CA ILE A 137 6.47 -15.83 -8.76
C ILE A 137 7.19 -16.94 -7.98
N ASN A 138 6.44 -17.83 -7.34
CA ASN A 138 6.98 -18.92 -6.52
C ASN A 138 7.76 -19.93 -7.36
N VAL A 139 7.20 -20.38 -8.49
CA VAL A 139 7.86 -21.39 -9.33
C VAL A 139 9.13 -20.84 -9.97
N THR A 140 9.10 -19.60 -10.47
CA THR A 140 10.27 -18.98 -11.11
C THR A 140 11.27 -18.39 -10.12
N LYS A 141 10.97 -18.46 -8.81
CA LYS A 141 11.74 -17.86 -7.72
C LYS A 141 12.05 -16.38 -7.99
N ASN A 142 11.11 -15.66 -8.59
CA ASN A 142 11.28 -14.25 -8.98
C ASN A 142 12.43 -13.98 -9.98
N GLU A 143 12.99 -14.96 -10.70
CA GLU A 143 14.13 -14.74 -11.60
C GLU A 143 13.77 -14.62 -13.09
N ASP A 144 12.56 -15.02 -13.49
CA ASP A 144 12.13 -14.94 -14.90
C ASP A 144 11.64 -13.52 -15.26
N LYS A 145 12.35 -12.90 -16.23
CA LYS A 145 12.10 -11.52 -16.69
C LYS A 145 10.82 -11.38 -17.51
N GLU A 146 10.45 -12.38 -18.32
CA GLU A 146 9.23 -12.31 -19.12
C GLU A 146 8.00 -12.51 -18.23
N VAL A 147 8.09 -13.43 -17.27
CA VAL A 147 7.06 -13.58 -16.23
C VAL A 147 6.90 -12.29 -15.43
N CYS A 148 8.00 -11.68 -14.97
CA CYS A 148 7.97 -10.39 -14.28
C CYS A 148 7.24 -9.32 -15.11
N LYS A 149 7.55 -9.21 -16.39
CA LYS A 149 6.91 -8.24 -17.29
C LYS A 149 5.40 -8.49 -17.42
N LEU A 150 4.97 -9.73 -17.60
CA LEU A 150 3.55 -10.09 -17.71
C LEU A 150 2.80 -9.80 -16.40
N ILE A 151 3.40 -10.10 -15.25
CA ILE A 151 2.81 -9.80 -13.94
C ILE A 151 2.67 -8.29 -13.74
N LEU A 152 3.65 -7.49 -14.15
CA LEU A 152 3.54 -6.02 -14.07
C LEU A 152 2.40 -5.48 -14.92
N LEU A 153 2.22 -6.00 -16.14
CA LEU A 153 1.07 -5.63 -17.00
C LEU A 153 -0.27 -5.98 -16.33
N LEU A 154 -0.36 -7.19 -15.76
CA LEU A 154 -1.54 -7.62 -15.01
C LEU A 154 -1.83 -6.69 -13.82
N ILE A 155 -0.80 -6.29 -13.05
CA ILE A 155 -0.94 -5.37 -11.93
C ILE A 155 -1.46 -4.02 -12.42
N ILE A 156 -0.88 -3.45 -13.48
CA ILE A 156 -1.31 -2.17 -14.06
C ILE A 156 -2.79 -2.19 -14.47
N ASP A 157 -3.25 -3.28 -15.08
CA ASP A 157 -4.65 -3.41 -15.45
C ASP A 157 -5.55 -3.65 -14.21
N SER A 158 -5.11 -4.47 -13.26
CA SER A 158 -5.85 -4.77 -12.02
C SER A 158 -6.08 -3.52 -11.16
N LEU A 159 -5.13 -2.59 -11.16
CA LEU A 159 -5.25 -1.30 -10.46
C LEU A 159 -6.37 -0.41 -11.03
N GLN A 160 -6.97 -0.74 -12.17
CA GLN A 160 -8.08 0.03 -12.78
C GLN A 160 -9.46 -0.40 -12.27
N PHE A 161 -9.58 -1.52 -11.56
CA PHE A 161 -10.87 -2.10 -11.11
C PHE A 161 -11.31 -1.58 -9.71
N ASP A 162 -11.95 -2.39 -8.89
CA ASP A 162 -12.45 -2.02 -7.57
C ASP A 162 -11.34 -1.98 -6.49
N VAL A 163 -11.71 -1.66 -5.25
CA VAL A 163 -10.76 -1.57 -4.13
C VAL A 163 -10.15 -2.94 -3.81
N GLY A 164 -10.94 -4.02 -3.91
CA GLY A 164 -10.44 -5.38 -3.68
C GLY A 164 -9.34 -5.75 -4.66
N ALA A 165 -9.57 -5.52 -5.95
CA ALA A 165 -8.55 -5.73 -7.00
C ALA A 165 -7.27 -4.93 -6.73
N LYS A 166 -7.40 -3.64 -6.37
CA LYS A 166 -6.25 -2.77 -6.08
C LYS A 166 -5.42 -3.27 -4.91
N VAL A 167 -6.06 -3.71 -3.83
CA VAL A 167 -5.37 -4.28 -2.65
C VAL A 167 -4.58 -5.52 -3.05
N GLN A 168 -5.20 -6.44 -3.78
CA GLN A 168 -4.54 -7.68 -4.21
C GLN A 168 -3.39 -7.41 -5.19
N ALA A 169 -3.56 -6.45 -6.10
CA ALA A 169 -2.51 -6.03 -7.02
C ALA A 169 -1.31 -5.40 -6.28
N CYS A 170 -1.54 -4.59 -5.25
CA CYS A 170 -0.46 -4.01 -4.42
C CYS A 170 0.26 -5.10 -3.61
N LYS A 171 -0.46 -6.06 -3.04
CA LYS A 171 0.14 -7.19 -2.32
C LYS A 171 1.01 -8.05 -3.24
N LEU A 172 0.52 -8.35 -4.44
CA LEU A 172 1.30 -9.07 -5.46
C LEU A 172 2.54 -8.27 -5.89
N LEU A 173 2.41 -6.95 -6.05
CA LEU A 173 3.54 -6.09 -6.35
C LEU A 173 4.59 -6.16 -5.25
N ALA A 174 4.19 -6.12 -3.98
CA ALA A 174 5.12 -6.19 -2.84
C ALA A 174 6.02 -7.44 -2.85
N GLU A 175 5.50 -8.59 -3.31
CA GLU A 175 6.27 -9.83 -3.45
C GLU A 175 7.11 -9.92 -4.73
N LEU A 176 6.79 -9.13 -5.75
CA LEU A 176 7.46 -9.18 -7.05
C LEU A 176 8.82 -8.47 -7.03
N LYS A 177 9.88 -9.18 -7.41
CA LYS A 177 11.20 -8.60 -7.71
C LYS A 177 11.18 -7.96 -9.09
N ILE A 178 11.24 -6.63 -9.14
CA ILE A 178 11.20 -5.89 -10.40
C ILE A 178 12.58 -5.94 -11.08
N HIS A 179 12.65 -6.60 -12.24
CA HIS A 179 13.89 -6.72 -12.99
C HIS A 179 14.22 -5.43 -13.76
N ASN A 180 15.50 -5.04 -13.73
CA ASN A 180 15.98 -3.82 -14.38
C ASN A 180 16.27 -4.03 -15.88
N THR A 181 15.24 -4.31 -16.68
CA THR A 181 15.33 -4.43 -18.15
C THR A 181 14.66 -3.24 -18.86
N PRO A 182 15.06 -2.89 -20.10
CA PRO A 182 14.43 -1.79 -20.83
C PRO A 182 12.91 -1.95 -21.01
N SER A 183 12.45 -3.18 -21.28
CA SER A 183 11.01 -3.47 -21.46
C SER A 183 10.21 -3.27 -20.17
N ILE A 184 10.80 -3.58 -19.01
CA ILE A 184 10.18 -3.38 -17.69
C ILE A 184 10.25 -1.92 -17.26
N ARG A 185 11.35 -1.22 -17.54
CA ARG A 185 11.49 0.22 -17.25
C ARG A 185 10.37 1.06 -17.88
N ASN A 186 9.94 0.71 -19.08
CA ASN A 186 8.84 1.39 -19.77
C ASN A 186 7.48 1.23 -19.06
N LEU A 187 7.35 0.25 -18.15
CA LEU A 187 6.14 0.01 -17.36
C LEU A 187 6.13 0.74 -16.02
N ILE A 188 7.29 1.23 -15.54
CA ILE A 188 7.40 1.88 -14.22
C ILE A 188 6.60 3.17 -14.14
N GLY A 189 6.66 4.02 -15.17
CA GLY A 189 5.88 5.26 -15.23
C GLY A 189 4.36 4.99 -15.15
N PRO A 190 3.79 4.18 -16.06
CA PRO A 190 2.39 3.77 -16.00
C PRO A 190 1.98 3.10 -14.68
N LEU A 191 2.84 2.25 -14.12
CA LEU A 191 2.59 1.61 -12.83
C LEU A 191 2.47 2.64 -11.72
N ARG A 192 3.44 3.55 -11.62
CA ARG A 192 3.43 4.62 -10.63
C ARG A 192 2.20 5.50 -10.76
N GLU A 193 1.81 5.86 -11.98
CA GLU A 193 0.60 6.68 -12.22
C GLU A 193 -0.68 5.98 -11.70
N ASN A 194 -0.82 4.68 -11.93
CA ASN A 194 -1.98 3.92 -11.45
C ASN A 194 -1.95 3.72 -9.92
N LEU A 195 -0.78 3.54 -9.32
CA LEU A 195 -0.64 3.51 -7.86
C LEU A 195 -0.97 4.86 -7.24
N ALA A 196 -0.54 5.98 -7.84
CA ALA A 196 -0.88 7.32 -7.35
C ALA A 196 -2.39 7.57 -7.35
N LYS A 197 -3.14 7.00 -8.30
CA LYS A 197 -4.62 7.04 -8.29
C LYS A 197 -5.21 6.31 -7.08
N CYS A 198 -4.56 5.24 -6.60
CA CYS A 198 -4.99 4.51 -5.40
C CYS A 198 -4.92 5.38 -4.14
N LEU A 199 -4.00 6.34 -4.08
CA LEU A 199 -3.84 7.25 -2.94
C LEU A 199 -5.02 8.21 -2.74
N ASN A 200 -5.84 8.42 -3.78
CA ASN A 200 -7.01 9.31 -3.73
C ASN A 200 -8.30 8.60 -3.26
N HIS A 201 -8.25 7.31 -2.91
CA HIS A 201 -9.40 6.56 -2.39
C HIS A 201 -9.64 6.89 -0.91
N LEU A 202 -10.32 8.01 -0.66
CA LEU A 202 -10.61 8.55 0.68
C LEU A 202 -12.10 8.35 1.06
N PRO A 203 -12.48 8.55 2.34
CA PRO A 203 -13.86 8.47 2.87
C PRO A 203 -14.99 9.14 2.06
N SER A 204 -14.67 10.11 1.20
CA SER A 204 -15.64 10.74 0.29
C SER A 204 -16.10 9.81 -0.85
N ILE A 205 -15.32 8.77 -1.13
CA ILE A 205 -15.48 7.84 -2.27
C ILE A 205 -15.49 6.38 -1.80
N THR A 206 -14.77 6.05 -0.74
CA THR A 206 -14.54 4.69 -0.21
C THR A 206 -14.77 4.68 1.30
N SER A 207 -15.11 3.55 1.95
CA SER A 207 -15.28 3.55 3.41
C SER A 207 -13.96 3.83 4.14
N GLU A 208 -13.98 4.33 5.39
CA GLU A 208 -12.73 4.56 6.16
C GLU A 208 -11.87 3.29 6.26
N THR A 209 -12.51 2.16 6.53
CA THR A 209 -11.84 0.85 6.66
C THR A 209 -11.18 0.42 5.34
N ASP A 210 -11.91 0.53 4.23
CA ASP A 210 -11.40 0.12 2.91
C ASP A 210 -10.32 1.09 2.40
N SER A 211 -10.45 2.39 2.70
CA SER A 211 -9.42 3.40 2.45
C SER A 211 -8.14 3.06 3.19
N LEU A 212 -8.20 2.80 4.50
CA LEU A 212 -7.02 2.42 5.29
C LEU A 212 -6.38 1.14 4.75
N LEU A 213 -7.19 0.12 4.43
CA LEU A 213 -6.70 -1.13 3.86
C LEU A 213 -5.92 -0.89 2.57
N LEU A 214 -6.47 -0.12 1.64
CA LEU A 214 -5.82 0.18 0.36
C LEU A 214 -4.57 1.04 0.53
N LEU A 215 -4.65 2.12 1.31
CA LEU A 215 -3.52 3.03 1.52
C LEU A 215 -2.34 2.32 2.20
N SER A 216 -2.63 1.43 3.16
CA SER A 216 -1.59 0.66 3.88
C SER A 216 -0.74 -0.23 2.97
N VAL A 217 -1.28 -0.68 1.84
CA VAL A 217 -0.54 -1.48 0.85
C VAL A 217 -0.02 -0.64 -0.33
N ALA A 218 -0.70 0.45 -0.68
CA ALA A 218 -0.33 1.29 -1.83
C ALA A 218 0.88 2.18 -1.56
N TYR A 219 0.97 2.83 -0.38
CA TYR A 219 2.10 3.70 -0.05
C TYR A 219 3.45 2.96 -0.06
N PRO A 220 3.61 1.79 0.59
CA PRO A 220 4.85 1.03 0.51
C PRO A 220 5.26 0.68 -0.92
N CYS A 221 4.29 0.35 -1.79
CA CYS A 221 4.57 0.07 -3.19
C CYS A 221 5.12 1.28 -3.94
N ILE A 222 4.55 2.48 -3.73
CA ILE A 222 5.03 3.73 -4.31
C ILE A 222 6.43 4.05 -3.81
N TYR A 223 6.66 3.97 -2.49
CA TYR A 223 7.98 4.26 -1.92
C TYR A 223 9.07 3.33 -2.44
N ARG A 224 8.75 2.04 -2.61
CA ARG A 224 9.68 1.09 -3.23
C ARG A 224 10.00 1.49 -4.67
N LEU A 225 8.99 1.81 -5.48
CA LEU A 225 9.21 2.25 -6.86
C LEU A 225 10.00 3.56 -6.94
N ASP A 226 9.67 4.54 -6.11
CA ASP A 226 10.32 5.84 -6.10
C ASP A 226 11.76 5.75 -5.56
N SER A 227 12.03 4.80 -4.65
CA SER A 227 13.38 4.48 -4.18
C SER A 227 14.24 3.84 -5.27
N ASP A 228 13.68 2.87 -6.01
CA ASP A 228 14.46 2.03 -6.92
C ASP A 228 14.61 2.66 -8.31
N TYR A 229 13.63 3.46 -8.74
CA TYR A 229 13.54 3.99 -10.11
C TYR A 229 13.20 5.48 -10.18
N GLY A 230 12.83 6.11 -9.06
CA GLY A 230 12.34 7.48 -9.01
C GLY A 230 13.41 8.51 -8.67
N THR A 231 12.92 9.71 -8.36
CA THR A 231 13.69 10.88 -7.92
C THR A 231 12.97 11.55 -6.75
N ASP A 232 13.63 12.50 -6.07
CA ASP A 232 13.01 13.31 -5.02
C ASP A 232 11.73 14.03 -5.50
N LEU A 233 11.60 14.35 -6.80
CA LEU A 233 10.39 14.93 -7.37
C LEU A 233 9.17 14.02 -7.21
N ASN A 234 9.36 12.70 -7.29
CA ASN A 234 8.29 11.74 -7.10
C ASN A 234 7.78 11.71 -5.64
N TYR A 235 8.68 11.87 -4.68
CA TYR A 235 8.30 12.05 -3.27
C TYR A 235 7.60 13.40 -3.05
N ILE A 236 8.03 14.47 -3.73
CA ILE A 236 7.35 15.79 -3.66
C ILE A 236 5.92 15.72 -4.18
N GLU A 237 5.67 15.00 -5.29
CA GLU A 237 4.32 14.73 -5.77
C GLU A 237 3.50 13.94 -4.74
N THR A 238 4.09 12.93 -4.11
CA THR A 238 3.44 12.15 -3.07
C THR A 238 3.10 13.01 -1.84
N ILE A 239 4.00 13.91 -1.43
CA ILE A 239 3.73 14.90 -0.38
C ILE A 239 2.52 15.76 -0.75
N ALA A 240 2.43 16.25 -2.00
CA ALA A 240 1.30 17.05 -2.43
C ALA A 240 -0.04 16.28 -2.32
N ILE A 241 -0.05 14.99 -2.67
CA ILE A 241 -1.22 14.12 -2.51
C ILE A 241 -1.56 13.93 -1.03
N VAL A 242 -0.57 13.66 -0.18
CA VAL A 242 -0.75 13.48 1.28
C VAL A 242 -1.37 14.74 1.90
N LEU A 243 -0.79 15.92 1.63
CA LEU A 243 -1.29 17.19 2.16
C LEU A 243 -2.73 17.47 1.70
N SER A 244 -3.02 17.25 0.41
CA SER A 244 -4.40 17.39 -0.10
C SER A 244 -5.35 16.43 0.62
N SER A 245 -4.94 15.18 0.84
CA SER A 245 -5.75 14.14 1.47
C SER A 245 -6.05 14.44 2.94
N ILE A 246 -5.08 14.94 3.70
CA ILE A 246 -5.23 15.32 5.12
C ILE A 246 -6.38 16.32 5.29
N THR A 247 -6.48 17.33 4.43
CA THR A 247 -7.56 18.33 4.51
C THR A 247 -8.96 17.72 4.37
N HIS A 248 -9.11 16.62 3.63
CA HIS A 248 -10.37 15.93 3.44
C HIS A 248 -10.70 14.93 4.55
N VAL A 249 -9.68 14.35 5.20
CA VAL A 249 -9.85 13.28 6.18
C VAL A 249 -9.64 13.72 7.62
N ILE A 250 -9.45 15.01 7.88
CA ILE A 250 -9.14 15.58 9.19
C ILE A 250 -10.13 15.18 10.31
N LYS A 251 -11.38 14.86 9.93
CA LYS A 251 -12.45 14.36 10.83
C LYS A 251 -12.35 12.87 11.16
N TYR A 252 -11.44 12.13 10.53
CA TYR A 252 -11.15 10.72 10.74
C TYR A 252 -9.75 10.59 11.34
N PRO A 253 -9.62 10.52 12.68
CA PRO A 253 -8.33 10.58 13.36
C PRO A 253 -7.36 9.50 12.88
N LYS A 254 -7.82 8.26 12.68
CA LYS A 254 -6.97 7.14 12.25
C LYS A 254 -6.35 7.36 10.87
N LEU A 255 -7.15 7.79 9.89
CA LEU A 255 -6.66 8.15 8.56
C LEU A 255 -5.73 9.36 8.60
N THR A 256 -6.05 10.35 9.45
CA THR A 256 -5.20 11.54 9.60
C THR A 256 -3.84 11.18 10.18
N HIS A 257 -3.79 10.34 11.22
CA HIS A 257 -2.53 9.83 11.78
C HIS A 257 -1.74 9.07 10.72
N PHE A 258 -2.38 8.13 10.02
CA PHE A 258 -1.73 7.36 8.98
C PHE A 258 -1.09 8.25 7.89
N LEU A 259 -1.79 9.30 7.44
CA LEU A 259 -1.27 10.24 6.43
C LEU A 259 -0.15 11.13 6.97
N LEU A 260 -0.22 11.55 8.24
CA LEU A 260 0.89 12.27 8.90
C LEU A 260 2.14 11.39 9.00
N ASP A 261 1.97 10.08 9.28
CA ASP A 261 3.08 9.13 9.26
C ASP A 261 3.67 8.99 7.85
N GLN A 262 2.84 8.96 6.80
CA GLN A 262 3.31 8.96 5.41
C GLN A 262 4.10 10.23 5.07
N LEU A 263 3.67 11.39 5.56
CA LEU A 263 4.38 12.66 5.40
C LEU A 263 5.76 12.60 6.09
N LYS A 264 5.83 12.06 7.30
CA LYS A 264 7.08 11.83 8.05
C LYS A 264 8.05 10.93 7.29
N ILE A 265 7.57 9.83 6.72
CA ILE A 265 8.39 8.95 5.86
C ILE A 265 8.98 9.73 4.69
N CYS A 266 8.16 10.52 3.99
CA CYS A 266 8.65 11.34 2.88
C CYS A 266 9.71 12.35 3.32
N ILE A 267 9.47 13.09 4.41
CA ILE A 267 10.41 14.09 4.97
C ILE A 267 11.76 13.43 5.28
N ASN A 268 11.74 12.30 5.99
CA ASN A 268 12.96 11.60 6.38
C ASN A 268 13.71 11.04 5.17
N ARG A 269 13.00 10.66 4.10
CA ARG A 269 13.61 10.08 2.90
C ARG A 269 14.33 11.11 2.04
N ILE A 270 13.71 12.27 1.79
CA ILE A 270 14.26 13.29 0.88
C ILE A 270 15.00 14.42 1.61
N GLY A 271 14.95 14.45 2.95
CA GLY A 271 15.67 15.41 3.78
C GLY A 271 15.41 16.86 3.35
N LYS A 272 16.48 17.62 3.06
CA LYS A 272 16.39 19.04 2.69
C LYS A 272 15.62 19.29 1.38
N SER A 273 15.46 18.31 0.49
CA SER A 273 14.66 18.48 -0.72
C SER A 273 13.18 18.73 -0.41
N VAL A 274 12.70 18.33 0.78
CA VAL A 274 11.32 18.60 1.23
C VAL A 274 11.01 20.10 1.31
N LEU A 275 12.05 20.93 1.42
CA LEU A 275 11.93 22.37 1.56
C LEU A 275 11.24 23.04 0.36
N ILE A 276 11.21 22.38 -0.81
CA ILE A 276 10.44 22.83 -1.98
C ILE A 276 8.93 22.96 -1.65
N SER A 277 8.45 22.14 -0.71
CA SER A 277 7.04 22.11 -0.28
C SER A 277 6.81 22.69 1.12
N ILE A 278 7.84 23.29 1.75
CA ILE A 278 7.81 23.69 3.17
C ILE A 278 6.61 24.57 3.52
N SER A 279 6.32 25.57 2.69
CA SER A 279 5.22 26.52 2.92
C SER A 279 3.87 25.79 3.00
N LYS A 280 3.60 24.85 2.10
CA LYS A 280 2.35 24.07 2.11
C LYS A 280 2.29 23.09 3.29
N ILE A 281 3.42 22.48 3.62
CA ILE A 281 3.50 21.55 4.76
C ILE A 281 3.20 22.31 6.06
N LEU A 282 3.95 23.37 6.36
CA LEU A 282 3.76 24.15 7.58
C LEU A 282 2.37 24.78 7.66
N TYR A 283 1.84 25.29 6.54
CA TYR A 283 0.47 25.77 6.50
C TYR A 283 -0.55 24.71 6.92
N THR A 284 -0.43 23.49 6.37
CA THR A 284 -1.34 22.38 6.68
C THR A 284 -1.19 21.91 8.14
N LEU A 285 0.04 21.80 8.65
CA LEU A 285 0.30 21.42 10.03
C LEU A 285 -0.22 22.47 11.02
N ASN A 286 0.04 23.76 10.76
CA ASN A 286 -0.49 24.86 11.56
C ASN A 286 -2.03 24.88 11.57
N GLN A 287 -2.68 24.56 10.46
CA GLN A 287 -4.14 24.41 10.44
C GLN A 287 -4.63 23.30 11.36
N ILE A 288 -3.92 22.18 11.47
CA ILE A 288 -4.27 21.09 12.39
C ILE A 288 -4.02 21.52 13.84
N ILE A 289 -2.83 22.05 14.11
CA ILE A 289 -2.35 22.49 15.44
C ILE A 289 -3.28 23.56 16.03
N THR A 290 -3.74 24.50 15.21
CA THR A 290 -4.58 25.63 15.65
C THR A 290 -6.08 25.37 15.50
N ASN A 291 -6.54 24.14 15.28
CA ASN A 291 -7.96 23.83 15.16
C ASN A 291 -8.57 23.40 16.50
N VAL A 292 -9.54 24.17 17.01
CA VAL A 292 -10.24 23.85 18.28
C VAL A 292 -11.02 22.53 18.18
N GLY A 293 -11.70 22.28 17.07
CA GLY A 293 -12.49 21.06 16.90
C GLY A 293 -11.63 19.80 16.88
N ILE A 294 -10.37 19.89 16.41
CA ILE A 294 -9.42 18.77 16.50
C ILE A 294 -8.93 18.61 17.93
N LEU A 295 -8.65 19.70 18.64
CA LEU A 295 -8.22 19.66 20.03
C LEU A 295 -9.26 18.96 20.92
N GLU A 296 -10.54 19.27 20.72
CA GLU A 296 -11.66 18.67 21.45
C GLU A 296 -11.91 17.20 21.07
N SER A 297 -11.72 16.84 19.80
CA SER A 297 -12.02 15.48 19.32
C SER A 297 -10.85 14.50 19.45
N SER A 298 -9.61 14.95 19.22
CA SER A 298 -8.41 14.11 19.18
C SER A 298 -7.14 14.94 19.37
N ALA A 299 -6.78 15.21 20.63
CA ALA A 299 -5.49 15.79 20.99
C ALA A 299 -4.29 14.99 20.41
N ALA A 300 -4.43 13.66 20.27
CA ALA A 300 -3.43 12.81 19.65
C ALA A 300 -3.09 13.21 18.20
N THR A 301 -4.05 13.77 17.45
CA THR A 301 -3.82 14.25 16.07
C THR A 301 -2.92 15.49 16.07
N ILE A 302 -3.13 16.41 17.01
CA ILE A 302 -2.27 17.58 17.18
C ILE A 302 -0.86 17.15 17.58
N LYS A 303 -0.74 16.17 18.48
CA LYS A 303 0.56 15.60 18.85
C LYS A 303 1.32 15.06 17.64
N HIS A 304 0.67 14.26 16.78
CA HIS A 304 1.31 13.75 15.56
C HIS A 304 1.72 14.89 14.61
N ALA A 305 0.89 15.92 14.45
CA ALA A 305 1.26 17.09 13.63
C ALA A 305 2.50 17.82 14.20
N LEU A 306 2.57 18.01 15.52
CA LEU A 306 3.75 18.57 16.19
C LEU A 306 5.00 17.68 16.03
N ASP A 307 4.85 16.36 16.05
CA ASP A 307 5.95 15.43 15.79
C ASP A 307 6.50 15.56 14.36
N VAL A 308 5.62 15.67 13.35
CA VAL A 308 6.02 15.91 11.96
C VAL A 308 6.72 17.26 11.81
N GLU A 309 6.20 18.30 12.45
CA GLU A 309 6.80 19.63 12.40
C GLU A 309 8.17 19.67 13.08
N ASN A 310 8.37 18.91 14.15
CA ASN A 310 9.66 18.77 14.78
C ASN A 310 10.68 18.12 13.84
N ASP A 311 10.30 17.08 13.09
CA ASP A 311 11.20 16.43 12.10
C ASP A 311 11.65 17.43 11.03
N ILE A 312 10.77 18.34 10.62
CA ILE A 312 11.11 19.44 9.71
C ILE A 312 12.11 20.39 10.36
N LEU A 313 11.88 20.81 11.61
CA LEU A 313 12.79 21.70 12.34
C LEU A 313 14.20 21.09 12.49
N GLN A 314 14.30 19.76 12.63
CA GLN A 314 15.59 19.06 12.67
C GLN A 314 16.37 19.07 11.34
N LEU A 315 15.78 19.54 10.23
CA LEU A 315 16.53 19.72 8.97
C LEU A 315 17.49 20.93 9.02
N GLU A 316 17.38 21.77 10.05
CA GLU A 316 18.33 22.85 10.36
C GLU A 316 18.61 23.77 9.16
N SER A 317 17.54 24.20 8.48
CA SER A 317 17.63 25.07 7.29
C SER A 317 17.19 26.50 7.60
N PRO A 318 17.97 27.53 7.19
CA PRO A 318 17.57 28.94 7.33
C PRO A 318 16.22 29.26 6.66
N LEU A 319 15.82 28.50 5.64
CA LEU A 319 14.52 28.68 5.00
C LEU A 319 13.36 28.32 5.93
N ILE A 320 13.54 27.39 6.86
CA ILE A 320 12.50 27.08 7.84
C ILE A 320 12.31 28.27 8.80
N TYR A 321 13.41 28.94 9.16
CA TYR A 321 13.36 30.09 10.06
C TYR A 321 12.59 31.28 9.48
N THR A 322 12.39 31.37 8.15
CA THR A 322 11.56 32.43 7.58
C THR A 322 10.09 32.32 8.01
N PHE A 323 9.66 31.15 8.50
CA PHE A 323 8.32 30.88 9.02
C PHE A 323 8.22 30.98 10.56
N VAL A 324 9.25 31.54 11.24
CA VAL A 324 9.30 31.62 12.72
C VAL A 324 8.07 32.29 13.34
N TYR A 325 7.51 33.31 12.69
CA TYR A 325 6.30 34.00 13.16
C TYR A 325 5.06 33.12 13.10
N ASP A 326 4.86 32.40 11.99
CA ASP A 326 3.73 31.49 11.80
C ASP A 326 3.77 30.34 12.82
N LEU A 327 4.96 29.77 13.02
CA LEU A 327 5.19 28.67 13.98
C LEU A 327 5.00 29.14 15.43
N SER A 328 5.63 30.25 15.82
CA SER A 328 5.52 30.78 17.18
C SER A 328 4.08 31.19 17.51
N GLY A 329 3.37 31.78 16.55
CA GLY A 329 1.96 32.12 16.69
C GLY A 329 1.07 30.89 16.87
N ALA A 330 1.31 29.83 16.08
CA ALA A 330 0.57 28.58 16.22
C ALA A 330 0.78 27.91 17.59
N TYR A 331 2.02 27.87 18.08
CA TYR A 331 2.34 27.32 19.41
C TYR A 331 1.70 28.11 20.53
N TYR A 332 1.72 29.44 20.47
CA TYR A 332 1.07 30.28 21.47
C TYR A 332 -0.44 30.02 21.54
N ILE A 333 -1.12 30.00 20.39
CA ILE A 333 -2.56 29.71 20.32
C ILE A 333 -2.86 28.34 20.91
N LEU A 334 -2.05 27.32 20.56
CA LEU A 334 -2.24 25.97 21.09
C LEU A 334 -2.01 25.93 22.60
N GLN A 335 -0.94 26.55 23.11
CA GLN A 335 -0.61 26.57 24.53
C GLN A 335 -1.75 27.18 25.36
N LYS A 336 -2.28 28.35 24.95
CA LYS A 336 -3.42 28.98 25.66
C LYS A 336 -4.66 28.11 25.69
N ARG A 337 -4.91 27.34 24.62
CA ARG A 337 -6.04 26.42 24.59
C ARG A 337 -5.80 25.18 25.44
N VAL A 338 -4.58 24.63 25.41
CA VAL A 338 -4.20 23.51 26.27
C VAL A 338 -4.37 23.89 27.75
N GLU A 339 -3.96 25.10 28.14
CA GLU A 339 -4.18 25.65 29.49
C GLU A 339 -5.68 25.82 29.81
N THR A 340 -6.48 26.26 28.84
CA THR A 340 -7.93 26.48 29.03
C THR A 340 -8.71 25.15 29.15
N TYR A 341 -8.31 24.12 28.41
CA TYR A 341 -8.99 22.83 28.34
C TYR A 341 -8.33 21.73 29.19
N ASP A 342 -7.27 22.04 29.93
CA ASP A 342 -6.54 21.12 30.82
C ASP A 342 -6.02 19.85 30.11
N ILE A 343 -5.30 20.03 28.99
CA ILE A 343 -4.83 18.92 28.13
C ILE A 343 -3.31 18.71 28.27
N ASP A 344 -2.87 18.13 29.38
CA ASP A 344 -1.45 17.95 29.73
C ASP A 344 -0.61 17.24 28.65
N SER A 345 -1.21 16.31 27.91
CA SER A 345 -0.51 15.48 26.91
C SER A 345 0.19 16.25 25.77
N LEU A 346 -0.13 17.54 25.60
CA LEU A 346 0.41 18.39 24.55
C LEU A 346 1.50 19.36 25.04
N ALA A 347 1.70 19.51 26.35
CA ALA A 347 2.70 20.43 26.90
C ALA A 347 4.13 20.08 26.43
N ASP A 348 4.55 18.81 26.57
CA ASP A 348 5.90 18.39 26.19
C ASP A 348 6.17 18.53 24.68
N PRO A 349 5.28 18.08 23.76
CA PRO A 349 5.44 18.30 22.32
C PRO A 349 5.60 19.77 21.93
N ILE A 350 4.83 20.67 22.54
CA ILE A 350 4.91 22.11 22.28
C ILE A 350 6.28 22.65 22.69
N GLN A 351 6.71 22.35 23.92
CA GLN A 351 8.00 22.82 24.44
C GLN A 351 9.18 22.29 23.64
N ARG A 352 9.12 21.02 23.21
CA ARG A 352 10.13 20.42 22.33
C ARG A 352 10.24 21.19 21.01
N ASN A 353 9.13 21.55 20.39
CA ASN A 353 9.15 22.27 19.11
C ASN A 353 9.67 23.70 19.28
N ILE A 354 9.28 24.41 20.36
CA ILE A 354 9.83 25.73 20.72
C ILE A 354 11.35 25.65 20.93
N ALA A 355 11.83 24.64 21.65
CA ALA A 355 13.26 24.42 21.85
C ALA A 355 14.01 24.17 20.53
N SER A 356 13.43 23.39 19.62
CA SER A 356 13.99 23.16 18.28
C SER A 356 14.02 24.44 17.45
N LEU A 357 12.99 25.29 17.55
CA LEU A 357 12.95 26.59 16.88
C LEU A 357 14.01 27.57 17.43
N ARG A 358 14.24 27.55 18.76
CA ARG A 358 15.34 28.30 19.40
C ARG A 358 16.71 27.78 18.94
N LYS A 359 16.89 26.46 18.84
CA LYS A 359 18.13 25.89 18.30
C LYS A 359 18.37 26.38 16.86
N LEU A 360 17.33 26.41 16.04
CA LEU A 360 17.40 26.93 14.68
C LEU A 360 17.73 28.43 14.64
N SER A 361 17.20 29.24 15.57
CA SER A 361 17.52 30.67 15.64
C SER A 361 18.99 30.91 15.96
N ILE A 362 19.61 30.08 16.80
CA ILE A 362 21.04 30.13 17.11
C ILE A 362 21.85 29.80 15.85
N LEU A 363 21.50 28.72 15.14
CA LEU A 363 22.18 28.32 13.90
C LEU A 363 22.08 29.36 12.78
N CYS A 364 21.04 30.19 12.81
CA CYS A 364 20.82 31.26 11.83
C CYS A 364 21.34 32.64 12.28
N ASP A 365 22.05 32.72 13.42
CA ASP A 365 22.51 33.98 14.04
C ASP A 365 21.38 35.00 14.30
N LYS A 366 20.18 34.51 14.66
CA LYS A 366 18.97 35.30 14.89
C LYS A 366 18.35 35.08 16.27
N LEU A 367 19.17 34.71 17.27
CA LEU A 367 18.71 34.45 18.63
C LEU A 367 18.02 35.66 19.26
N SER A 368 18.59 36.86 19.16
CA SER A 368 17.98 38.08 19.72
C SER A 368 16.59 38.34 19.13
N HIS A 369 16.46 38.22 17.82
CA HIS A 369 15.16 38.33 17.13
C HIS A 369 14.15 37.27 17.60
N PHE A 370 14.59 36.05 17.89
CA PHE A 370 13.70 35.02 18.43
C PHE A 370 13.25 35.33 19.86
N GLU A 371 14.17 35.81 20.71
CA GLU A 371 13.86 36.22 22.08
C GLU A 371 12.88 37.41 22.10
N ASP A 372 13.06 38.39 21.22
CA ASP A 372 12.12 39.51 21.04
C ASP A 372 10.71 39.04 20.65
N ILE A 373 10.60 38.02 19.79
CA ILE A 373 9.32 37.40 19.42
C ILE A 373 8.67 36.73 20.63
N GLN A 374 9.42 35.92 21.38
CA GLN A 374 8.91 35.23 22.56
C GLN A 374 8.44 36.22 23.64
N ASP A 375 9.23 37.28 23.87
CA ASP A 375 8.86 38.35 24.80
C ASP A 375 7.60 39.10 24.35
N SER A 376 7.46 39.36 23.05
CA SER A 376 6.28 40.00 22.48
C SER A 376 5.03 39.13 22.65
N ILE A 377 5.16 37.82 22.42
CA ILE A 377 4.08 36.84 22.60
C ILE A 377 3.66 36.74 24.08
N ASN A 378 4.63 36.68 25.00
CA ASN A 378 4.37 36.62 26.44
C ASN A 378 3.69 37.88 27.00
N LYS A 379 3.83 39.03 26.31
CA LYS A 379 3.16 40.28 26.67
C LYS A 379 1.69 40.37 26.21
N ILE A 380 1.20 39.43 25.39
CA ILE A 380 -0.20 39.38 24.93
C ILE A 380 -1.15 38.82 26.03
N ASN A 381 -0.62 38.53 27.22
CA ASN A 381 -1.38 38.06 28.39
C ASN A 381 -2.51 39.00 28.81
#